data_AF-A0A1V6ER16-F1
#
_entry.id   AF-A0A1V6ER16-F1
#
_cell.length_a   1.000
_cell.length_b   1.000
_cell.length_c   1.000
_cell.angle_alpha   90.00
_cell.angle_beta   90.00
_cell.angle_gamma   90.00
#
_symmetry.space_group_name_H-M   'P 1'
#
loop_
_entity.id
_entity.type
_entity.pdbx_description
1 polymer ?
#
loop_
_entity_poly.entity_id
_entity_poly.type
_entity_poly.pdbx_seq_one_letter_code
_entity_poly.pdbx_strand_id
1 'polypeptide(L)'
;MADVIGIEIEHVNFAAEYRDRVFAEFLREYQAGRTPNPDILCNAEIKFKAFMDHAMRLGAEKIATGHYARVRLNPATGRHELLKGLDPSKDQSYFLHRLNQAQLSKTLFPVGELHKTEVRRIAAEIGLPNAKKKDSTGICFIGERPFRDFLNRYISQEPGPIKDEHGHTIGQHVGLSFYTLGQRQGLGIGGLKAKGAALKAIQAQGLRGAGEHEPWFVARKDLEHNTLCVVQGHDHPWLLSDALQAGDASWCAGEPPAPGAYAAKTRYRQVDAPCRLDLDPSGAFSLQFDQPQWAVTPGQSAVLYDGEVCLGGGVIGAAGD
;
A
#
# COMPACT_ATOMS: atom_id res chain seq x y z
N MET A 1 23.95 13.29 -14.10
CA MET A 1 22.69 13.25 -14.87
C MET A 1 22.33 14.65 -15.30
N ALA A 2 22.15 15.58 -14.36
CA ALA A 2 21.87 16.98 -14.68
C ALA A 2 22.94 17.60 -15.57
N ASP A 3 24.23 17.32 -15.32
CA ASP A 3 25.33 17.78 -16.18
C ASP A 3 25.20 17.31 -17.64
N VAL A 4 24.66 16.10 -17.87
CA VAL A 4 24.49 15.53 -19.22
C VAL A 4 23.43 16.30 -20.01
N ILE A 5 22.44 16.88 -19.33
CA ILE A 5 21.33 17.61 -19.95
C ILE A 5 21.38 19.12 -19.68
N GLY A 6 22.46 19.61 -19.06
CA GLY A 6 22.69 21.03 -18.81
C GLY A 6 21.68 21.69 -17.86
N ILE A 7 21.23 21.01 -16.81
CA ILE A 7 20.36 21.60 -15.77
C ILE A 7 21.09 21.74 -14.44
N GLU A 8 20.71 22.74 -13.65
CA GLU A 8 21.26 22.93 -12.30
C GLU A 8 20.69 21.89 -11.32
N ILE A 9 21.48 21.56 -10.29
CA ILE A 9 21.06 20.72 -9.17
C ILE A 9 21.11 21.55 -7.89
N GLU A 10 20.02 21.53 -7.14
CA GLU A 10 19.98 22.00 -5.77
C GLU A 10 19.77 20.82 -4.81
N HIS A 11 20.45 20.87 -3.67
CA HIS A 11 20.27 19.91 -2.58
C HIS A 11 19.51 20.55 -1.43
N VAL A 12 18.38 19.96 -1.07
CA VAL A 12 17.56 20.37 0.06
C VAL A 12 17.38 19.20 1.03
N ASN A 13 17.37 19.49 2.33
CA ASN A 13 17.25 18.48 3.37
C ASN A 13 15.90 18.59 4.09
N PHE A 14 15.03 17.60 3.90
CA PHE A 14 13.74 17.48 4.58
C PHE A 14 13.73 16.34 5.62
N ALA A 15 14.88 15.97 6.18
CA ALA A 15 14.98 14.83 7.10
C ALA A 15 14.16 15.04 8.38
N ALA A 16 14.04 16.28 8.86
CA ALA A 16 13.25 16.61 10.03
C ALA A 16 11.75 16.42 9.76
N GLU A 17 11.24 17.01 8.68
CA GLU A 17 9.85 16.87 8.24
C GLU A 17 9.52 15.41 7.94
N TYR A 18 10.44 14.68 7.31
CA TYR A 18 10.28 13.26 7.04
C TYR A 18 10.12 12.45 8.34
N ARG A 19 11.03 12.67 9.30
CA ARG A 19 10.99 11.98 10.59
C ARG A 19 9.66 12.25 11.31
N ASP A 20 9.24 13.50 11.34
CA ASP A 20 8.13 13.93 12.17
C ASP A 20 6.76 13.62 11.54
N ARG A 21 6.65 13.69 10.20
CA ARG A 21 5.36 13.54 9.48
C ARG A 21 5.16 12.19 8.81
N VAL A 22 6.24 11.47 8.49
CA VAL A 22 6.16 10.16 7.80
C VAL A 22 6.59 9.05 8.73
N PHE A 23 7.79 9.16 9.29
CA PHE A 23 8.38 8.06 10.05
C PHE A 23 7.68 7.86 11.40
N ALA A 24 7.35 8.93 12.11
CA ALA A 24 6.63 8.86 13.39
C ALA A 24 5.24 8.21 13.22
N GLU A 25 4.49 8.59 12.18
CA GLU A 25 3.19 7.99 11.89
C GLU A 25 3.31 6.52 11.52
N PHE A 26 4.28 6.19 10.66
CA PHE A 26 4.59 4.81 10.31
C PHE A 26 4.84 3.95 11.57
N LEU A 27 5.62 4.44 12.54
CA LEU A 27 5.85 3.69 13.79
C LEU A 27 4.58 3.56 14.64
N ARG A 28 3.78 4.62 14.77
CA ARG A 28 2.50 4.58 15.51
C ARG A 28 1.56 3.51 14.96
N GLU A 29 1.41 3.46 13.64
CA GLU A 29 0.55 2.49 12.97
C GLU A 29 1.02 1.05 13.18
N TYR A 30 2.34 0.80 13.10
CA TYR A 30 2.90 -0.52 13.37
C TYR A 30 2.73 -0.94 14.84
N GLN A 31 2.89 -0.01 15.78
CA GLN A 31 2.66 -0.27 17.22
C GLN A 31 1.20 -0.60 17.51
N ALA A 32 0.27 -0.01 16.76
CA ALA A 32 -1.14 -0.34 16.82
C ALA A 32 -1.52 -1.61 16.02
N GLY A 33 -0.54 -2.39 15.57
CA GLY A 33 -0.75 -3.66 14.88
C GLY A 33 -1.26 -3.52 13.44
N ARG A 34 -1.25 -2.32 12.85
CA ARG A 34 -1.65 -2.07 11.46
C ARG A 34 -0.45 -2.16 10.52
N THR A 35 -0.72 -2.20 9.21
CA THR A 35 0.34 -2.20 8.18
C THR A 35 0.26 -0.90 7.37
N PRO A 36 0.97 0.17 7.77
CA PRO A 36 0.93 1.45 7.07
C PRO A 36 1.66 1.42 5.73
N ASN A 37 1.34 2.39 4.86
CA ASN A 37 2.07 2.65 3.62
C ASN A 37 2.82 4.00 3.70
N PRO A 38 4.11 4.01 4.07
CA PRO A 38 4.85 5.26 4.26
C PRO A 38 5.12 6.03 2.95
N ASP A 39 5.02 5.38 1.79
CA ASP A 39 5.24 6.05 0.51
C ASP A 39 4.07 6.99 0.16
N ILE A 40 2.85 6.65 0.57
CA ILE A 40 1.67 7.54 0.46
C ILE A 40 1.89 8.80 1.28
N LEU A 41 2.33 8.66 2.54
CA LEU A 41 2.64 9.80 3.41
C LEU A 41 3.83 10.61 2.89
N CYS A 42 4.88 9.96 2.39
CA CYS A 42 6.02 10.64 1.78
C CYS A 42 5.58 11.52 0.60
N ASN A 43 4.68 11.04 -0.24
CA ASN A 43 4.14 11.85 -1.32
C ASN A 43 3.34 13.03 -0.76
N ALA A 44 2.37 12.78 0.13
CA ALA A 44 1.49 13.81 0.66
C ALA A 44 2.24 14.91 1.46
N GLU A 45 3.21 14.53 2.30
CA GLU A 45 3.82 15.42 3.29
C GLU A 45 5.19 15.98 2.87
N ILE A 46 5.90 15.26 2.00
CA ILE A 46 7.28 15.61 1.63
C ILE A 46 7.32 16.05 0.17
N LYS A 47 7.00 15.17 -0.78
CA LYS A 47 7.17 15.48 -2.21
C LYS A 47 6.20 16.57 -2.71
N PHE A 48 4.95 16.51 -2.31
CA PHE A 48 3.91 17.45 -2.79
C PHE A 48 3.53 18.51 -1.75
N LYS A 49 4.25 18.56 -0.64
CA LYS A 49 4.08 19.60 0.38
C LYS A 49 5.42 20.28 0.68
N ALA A 50 6.32 19.68 1.46
CA ALA A 50 7.59 20.33 1.82
C ALA A 50 8.43 20.75 0.60
N PHE A 51 8.63 19.84 -0.36
CA PHE A 51 9.36 20.12 -1.60
C PHE A 51 8.61 21.09 -2.51
N MET A 52 7.28 20.95 -2.65
CA MET A 52 6.47 21.88 -3.44
C MET A 52 6.55 23.29 -2.86
N ASP A 53 6.33 23.45 -1.56
CA ASP A 53 6.41 24.74 -0.87
C ASP A 53 7.80 25.39 -1.04
N HIS A 54 8.86 24.59 -1.00
CA HIS A 54 10.23 25.06 -1.26
C HIS A 54 10.41 25.53 -2.70
N ALA A 55 10.02 24.72 -3.68
CA ALA A 55 10.13 25.07 -5.10
C ALA A 55 9.34 26.36 -5.42
N MET A 56 8.14 26.51 -4.88
CA MET A 56 7.33 27.72 -5.06
C MET A 56 8.00 28.97 -4.47
N ARG A 57 8.67 28.85 -3.32
CA ARG A 57 9.43 29.97 -2.72
C ARG A 57 10.64 30.38 -3.57
N LEU A 58 11.24 29.43 -4.30
CA LEU A 58 12.31 29.71 -5.24
C LEU A 58 11.81 30.32 -6.57
N GLY A 59 10.49 30.48 -6.73
CA GLY A 59 9.89 31.06 -7.93
C GLY A 59 9.48 30.04 -8.99
N ALA A 60 9.47 28.74 -8.69
CA ALA A 60 8.96 27.75 -9.63
C ALA A 60 7.43 27.88 -9.79
N GLU A 61 6.95 27.78 -11.04
CA GLU A 61 5.51 27.75 -11.33
C GLU A 61 4.89 26.37 -11.10
N LYS A 62 5.68 25.31 -11.38
CA LYS A 62 5.29 23.91 -11.24
C LYS A 62 6.46 23.06 -10.75
N ILE A 63 6.14 21.91 -10.17
CA ILE A 63 7.10 20.83 -9.88
C ILE A 63 6.88 19.65 -10.82
N ALA A 64 7.95 18.95 -11.16
CA ALA A 64 7.88 17.71 -11.94
C ALA A 64 8.43 16.54 -11.12
N THR A 65 7.80 15.37 -11.25
CA THR A 65 8.30 14.14 -10.62
C THR A 65 8.31 12.98 -11.61
N GLY A 66 9.16 11.98 -11.34
CA GLY A 66 9.24 10.76 -12.14
C GLY A 66 8.13 9.74 -11.84
N HIS A 67 6.99 10.16 -11.31
CA HIS A 67 5.87 9.24 -11.06
C HIS A 67 5.17 8.87 -12.37
N TYR A 68 4.83 7.60 -12.51
CA TYR A 68 3.99 7.07 -13.59
C TYR A 68 2.52 7.31 -13.25
N ALA A 69 2.11 8.56 -13.32
CA ALA A 69 0.72 9.00 -13.20
C ALA A 69 0.52 10.16 -14.17
N ARG A 70 -0.71 10.56 -14.43
CA ARG A 70 -1.00 11.70 -15.32
C ARG A 70 -1.84 12.73 -14.58
N VAL A 71 -1.82 13.96 -15.06
CA VAL A 71 -2.66 15.04 -14.54
C VAL A 71 -3.29 15.78 -15.70
N ARG A 72 -4.58 16.07 -15.59
CA ARG A 72 -5.36 16.77 -16.63
C ARG A 72 -6.23 17.84 -16.01
N LEU A 73 -6.34 19.01 -16.64
CA LEU A 73 -7.43 19.95 -16.35
C LEU A 73 -8.67 19.52 -17.15
N ASN A 74 -9.72 19.08 -16.46
CA ASN A 74 -10.97 18.70 -17.11
C ASN A 74 -11.74 19.97 -17.54
N PRO A 75 -11.98 20.18 -18.86
CA PRO A 75 -12.63 21.39 -19.34
C PRO A 75 -14.12 21.47 -18.97
N ALA A 76 -14.77 20.34 -18.70
CA ALA A 76 -16.19 20.32 -18.32
C ALA A 76 -16.41 20.73 -16.85
N THR A 77 -15.48 20.39 -15.97
CA THR A 77 -15.60 20.66 -14.52
C THR A 77 -14.69 21.79 -14.03
N GLY A 78 -13.68 22.16 -14.82
CA GLY A 78 -12.64 23.12 -14.42
C GLY A 78 -11.68 22.59 -13.35
N ARG A 79 -11.70 21.29 -13.05
CA ARG A 79 -10.89 20.66 -11.99
C ARG A 79 -9.69 19.90 -12.54
N HIS A 80 -8.63 19.83 -11.76
CA HIS A 80 -7.47 18.98 -12.04
C HIS A 80 -7.76 17.55 -11.61
N GLU A 81 -7.58 16.60 -12.51
CA GLU A 81 -7.79 15.17 -12.29
C GLU A 81 -6.44 14.46 -12.20
N LEU A 82 -6.29 13.60 -11.19
CA LEU A 82 -5.22 12.62 -11.14
C LEU A 82 -5.64 11.40 -11.96
N LEU A 83 -4.79 10.97 -12.88
CA LEU A 83 -5.06 9.88 -13.81
C LEU A 83 -4.02 8.77 -13.62
N LYS A 84 -4.41 7.54 -13.93
CA LYS A 84 -3.47 6.41 -14.03
C LYS A 84 -2.39 6.69 -15.09
N GLY A 85 -1.18 6.20 -14.86
CA GLY A 85 -0.13 6.18 -15.87
C GLY A 85 -0.49 5.26 -17.04
N LEU A 86 -0.01 5.56 -18.25
CA LEU A 86 -0.27 4.74 -19.43
C LEU A 86 0.34 3.34 -19.35
N ASP A 87 1.42 3.16 -18.58
CA ASP A 87 1.99 1.84 -18.28
C ASP A 87 1.28 1.22 -17.06
N PRO A 88 0.39 0.22 -17.25
CA PRO A 88 -0.40 -0.31 -16.12
C PRO A 88 0.47 -1.02 -15.09
N SER A 89 1.64 -1.54 -15.51
CA SER A 89 2.58 -2.23 -14.62
C SER A 89 3.38 -1.28 -13.72
N LYS A 90 3.40 0.00 -14.09
CA LYS A 90 4.12 1.06 -13.39
C LYS A 90 3.24 2.16 -12.84
N ASP A 91 1.95 2.19 -13.16
CA ASP A 91 0.98 3.14 -12.61
C ASP A 91 1.24 3.37 -11.11
N GLN A 92 1.34 4.64 -10.72
CA GLN A 92 1.64 5.10 -9.37
C GLN A 92 0.54 6.02 -8.82
N SER A 93 -0.59 6.16 -9.52
CA SER A 93 -1.75 6.93 -9.04
C SER A 93 -2.21 6.51 -7.64
N TYR A 94 -2.09 5.22 -7.31
CA TYR A 94 -2.38 4.67 -5.98
C TYR A 94 -1.62 5.40 -4.87
N PHE A 95 -0.34 5.71 -5.08
CA PHE A 95 0.48 6.39 -4.06
C PHE A 95 0.24 7.90 -3.98
N LEU A 96 -0.54 8.44 -4.92
CA LEU A 96 -0.79 9.87 -5.10
C LEU A 96 -2.24 10.24 -4.78
N HIS A 97 -3.06 9.29 -4.30
CA HIS A 97 -4.49 9.50 -4.07
C HIS A 97 -4.83 10.63 -3.07
N ARG A 98 -3.86 11.03 -2.24
CA ARG A 98 -4.02 12.14 -1.27
C ARG A 98 -3.73 13.52 -1.84
N LEU A 99 -3.35 13.64 -3.11
CA LEU A 99 -3.10 14.94 -3.72
C LEU A 99 -4.39 15.73 -3.91
N ASN A 100 -4.36 17.01 -3.59
CA ASN A 100 -5.51 17.91 -3.76
C ASN A 100 -5.39 18.81 -5.01
N GLN A 101 -6.41 19.62 -5.29
CA GLN A 101 -6.45 20.53 -6.44
C GLN A 101 -5.26 21.50 -6.51
N ALA A 102 -4.83 22.07 -5.39
CA ALA A 102 -3.72 23.02 -5.35
C ALA A 102 -2.39 22.35 -5.67
N GLN A 103 -2.21 21.09 -5.25
CA GLN A 103 -1.01 20.30 -5.55
C GLN A 103 -1.03 19.82 -7.00
N LEU A 104 -2.16 19.29 -7.48
CA LEU A 104 -2.31 18.80 -8.85
C LEU A 104 -2.13 19.92 -9.89
N SER A 105 -2.64 21.12 -9.64
CA SER A 105 -2.50 22.26 -10.57
C SER A 105 -1.05 22.71 -10.80
N LYS A 106 -0.20 22.45 -9.80
CA LYS A 106 1.23 22.81 -9.78
C LYS A 106 2.15 21.62 -10.09
N THR A 107 1.61 20.49 -10.51
CA THR A 107 2.38 19.26 -10.71
C THR A 107 2.45 18.87 -12.19
N LEU A 108 3.60 18.32 -12.59
CA LEU A 108 3.82 17.66 -13.86
C LEU A 108 4.30 16.22 -13.63
N PHE A 109 3.80 15.30 -14.46
CA PHE A 109 4.23 13.90 -14.48
C PHE A 109 4.71 13.49 -15.88
N PRO A 110 5.91 13.92 -16.31
CA PRO A 110 6.33 13.78 -17.71
C PRO A 110 6.39 12.33 -18.21
N VAL A 111 6.68 11.38 -17.30
CA VAL A 111 6.79 9.96 -17.65
C VAL A 111 5.45 9.21 -17.58
N GLY A 112 4.38 9.87 -17.15
CA GLY A 112 3.04 9.28 -17.07
C GLY A 112 2.43 8.88 -18.41
N GLU A 113 2.85 9.55 -19.48
CA GLU A 113 2.43 9.32 -20.86
C GLU A 113 3.31 8.29 -21.59
N LEU A 114 4.22 7.62 -20.88
CA LEU A 114 5.20 6.73 -21.50
C LEU A 114 5.22 5.36 -20.83
N HIS A 115 5.42 4.33 -21.64
CA HIS A 115 5.80 3.03 -21.14
C HIS A 115 7.22 3.06 -20.53
N LYS A 116 7.47 2.23 -19.52
CA LYS A 116 8.80 2.16 -18.89
C LYS A 116 9.90 1.79 -19.88
N THR A 117 9.58 0.95 -20.85
CA THR A 117 10.48 0.55 -21.94
C THR A 117 10.90 1.78 -22.75
N GLU A 118 9.97 2.67 -23.04
CA GLU A 118 10.20 3.90 -23.78
C GLU A 118 11.05 4.89 -22.99
N VAL A 119 10.76 5.08 -21.71
CA VAL A 119 11.60 5.92 -20.82
C VAL A 119 13.05 5.40 -20.78
N ARG A 120 13.25 4.08 -20.75
CA ARG A 120 14.60 3.47 -20.80
C ARG A 120 15.28 3.67 -22.14
N ARG A 121 14.53 3.59 -23.26
CA ARG A 121 15.04 3.86 -24.61
C ARG A 121 15.53 5.30 -24.74
N ILE A 122 14.68 6.27 -24.38
CA ILE A 122 15.00 7.71 -24.40
C ILE A 122 16.23 8.00 -23.53
N ALA A 123 16.29 7.44 -22.31
CA ALA A 123 17.43 7.62 -21.43
C ALA A 123 18.73 7.05 -22.02
N ALA A 124 18.67 5.92 -22.75
CA ALA A 124 19.83 5.34 -23.41
C ALA A 124 20.29 6.18 -24.62
N GLU A 125 19.36 6.72 -25.41
CA GLU A 125 19.64 7.56 -26.58
C GLU A 125 20.29 8.89 -26.20
N ILE A 126 19.85 9.50 -25.09
CA ILE A 126 20.44 10.73 -24.54
C ILE A 126 21.77 10.45 -23.83
N GLY A 127 22.10 9.18 -23.58
CA GLY A 127 23.33 8.80 -22.88
C GLY A 127 23.28 9.05 -21.37
N LEU A 128 22.10 8.99 -20.75
CA LEU A 128 21.99 9.17 -19.30
C LEU A 128 22.66 8.00 -18.55
N PRO A 129 23.56 8.27 -17.57
CA PRO A 129 24.30 7.23 -16.85
C PRO A 129 23.43 6.21 -16.11
N ASN A 130 22.20 6.58 -15.77
CA ASN A 130 21.25 5.73 -15.05
C ASN A 130 20.31 4.93 -15.97
N ALA A 131 20.45 4.99 -17.30
CA ALA A 131 19.53 4.34 -18.24
C ALA A 131 19.35 2.82 -17.98
N LYS A 132 20.40 2.15 -17.49
CA LYS A 132 20.39 0.72 -17.16
C LYS A 132 20.13 0.42 -15.68
N LYS A 133 20.02 1.43 -14.81
CA LYS A 133 19.82 1.24 -13.37
C LYS A 133 18.52 0.45 -13.13
N LYS A 134 18.57 -0.51 -12.20
CA LYS A 134 17.36 -1.21 -11.75
C LYS A 134 16.47 -0.23 -10.99
N ASP A 135 15.16 -0.42 -11.11
CA ASP A 135 14.20 0.37 -10.33
C ASP A 135 14.41 0.07 -8.84
N SER A 136 14.30 1.09 -7.99
CA SER A 136 14.37 0.91 -6.54
C SER A 136 13.23 0.01 -6.07
N THR A 137 13.53 -0.86 -5.11
CA THR A 137 12.54 -1.73 -4.45
C THR A 137 12.57 -1.47 -2.95
N GLY A 138 11.44 -1.69 -2.28
CA GLY A 138 11.29 -1.41 -0.85
C GLY A 138 11.02 0.06 -0.53
N ILE A 139 10.95 0.35 0.77
CA ILE A 139 10.57 1.66 1.30
C ILE A 139 11.77 2.62 1.21
N CYS A 140 11.53 3.83 0.70
CA CYS A 140 12.57 4.79 0.29
C CYS A 140 13.70 5.02 1.32
N PHE A 141 13.39 5.15 2.62
CA PHE A 141 14.37 5.44 3.67
C PHE A 141 15.07 4.21 4.25
N ILE A 142 14.47 3.03 4.10
CA ILE A 142 15.07 1.79 4.59
C ILE A 142 16.19 1.37 3.63
N GLY A 143 15.99 1.59 2.33
CA GLY A 143 16.92 1.16 1.29
C GLY A 143 16.96 -0.36 1.20
N GLU A 144 18.13 -0.92 0.91
CA GLU A 144 18.33 -2.37 0.72
C GLU A 144 18.47 -3.15 2.03
N ARG A 145 18.19 -2.53 3.18
CA ARG A 145 18.32 -3.17 4.51
C ARG A 145 17.14 -4.12 4.80
N PRO A 146 17.36 -5.22 5.54
CA PRO A 146 16.27 -6.07 5.98
C PRO A 146 15.23 -5.29 6.80
N PHE A 147 13.99 -5.31 6.35
CA PHE A 147 12.89 -4.53 6.94
C PHE A 147 12.67 -4.86 8.43
N ARG A 148 12.76 -6.14 8.79
CA ARG A 148 12.59 -6.63 10.16
C ARG A 148 13.66 -6.07 11.10
N ASP A 149 14.92 -6.14 10.70
CA ASP A 149 16.04 -5.61 11.50
C ASP A 149 15.94 -4.10 11.67
N PHE A 150 15.45 -3.41 10.65
CA PHE A 150 15.18 -1.99 10.74
C PHE A 150 14.14 -1.68 11.84
N LEU A 151 13.01 -2.37 11.82
CA LEU A 151 11.89 -2.16 12.76
C LEU A 151 12.24 -2.55 14.20
N ASN A 152 13.05 -3.59 14.40
CA ASN A 152 13.50 -4.06 15.73
C ASN A 152 14.17 -2.97 16.58
N ARG A 153 14.66 -1.90 15.96
CA ARG A 153 15.29 -0.77 16.65
C ARG A 153 14.29 0.21 17.26
N TYR A 154 13.02 0.12 16.86
CA TYR A 154 11.97 1.08 17.20
C TYR A 154 10.73 0.44 17.82
N ILE A 155 10.53 -0.86 17.64
CA ILE A 155 9.34 -1.59 18.10
C ILE A 155 9.78 -2.79 18.93
N SER A 156 9.21 -2.92 20.13
CA SER A 156 9.43 -4.06 21.01
C SER A 156 8.95 -5.35 20.36
N GLN A 157 9.75 -6.40 20.48
CA GLN A 157 9.32 -7.75 20.13
C GLN A 157 8.53 -8.32 21.31
N GLU A 158 7.26 -8.62 21.07
CA GLU A 158 6.41 -9.33 22.02
C GLU A 158 5.99 -10.66 21.41
N PRO A 159 6.80 -11.73 21.58
CA PRO A 159 6.48 -13.02 21.03
C PRO A 159 5.17 -13.59 21.57
N GLY A 160 4.43 -14.28 20.72
CA GLY A 160 3.11 -14.84 21.04
C GLY A 160 2.79 -16.07 20.20
N PRO A 161 1.75 -16.82 20.55
CA PRO A 161 1.40 -18.05 19.85
C PRO A 161 0.92 -17.78 18.42
N ILE A 162 1.31 -18.67 17.50
CA ILE A 162 0.67 -18.80 16.19
C ILE A 162 -0.36 -19.92 16.28
N LYS A 163 -1.62 -19.64 15.93
CA LYS A 163 -2.71 -20.61 15.96
C LYS A 163 -3.32 -20.85 14.57
N ASP A 164 -3.77 -22.08 14.31
CA ASP A 164 -4.59 -22.41 13.14
C ASP A 164 -6.07 -21.98 13.34
N GLU A 165 -6.91 -22.20 12.33
CA GLU A 165 -8.34 -21.91 12.37
C GLU A 165 -9.13 -22.71 13.43
N HIS A 166 -8.55 -23.79 13.95
CA HIS A 166 -9.12 -24.63 15.00
C HIS A 166 -8.62 -24.23 16.41
N GLY A 167 -7.73 -23.24 16.50
CA GLY A 167 -7.14 -22.76 17.74
C GLY A 167 -5.93 -23.57 18.23
N HIS A 168 -5.43 -24.54 17.46
CA HIS A 168 -4.22 -25.28 17.81
C HIS A 168 -2.99 -24.40 17.64
N THR A 169 -2.11 -24.39 18.64
CA THR A 169 -0.82 -23.70 18.52
C THR A 169 0.13 -24.49 17.62
N ILE A 170 0.54 -23.87 16.52
CA ILE A 170 1.43 -24.48 15.51
C ILE A 170 2.78 -23.77 15.38
N GLY A 171 3.01 -22.73 16.17
CA GLY A 171 4.28 -22.00 16.21
C GLY A 171 4.27 -20.82 17.16
N GLN A 172 5.30 -19.99 17.06
CA GLN A 172 5.45 -18.75 17.82
C GLN A 172 5.89 -17.64 16.86
N HIS A 173 5.24 -16.48 16.95
CA HIS A 173 5.62 -15.30 16.20
C HIS A 173 6.57 -14.41 17.01
N VAL A 174 7.31 -13.53 16.32
CA VAL A 174 8.26 -12.60 16.97
C VAL A 174 7.63 -11.26 17.40
N GLY A 175 6.34 -11.06 17.08
CA GLY A 175 5.54 -9.87 17.41
C GLY A 175 4.56 -9.56 16.28
N LEU A 176 3.31 -9.21 16.60
CA LEU A 176 2.25 -9.07 15.60
C LEU A 176 2.52 -7.98 14.54
N SER A 177 3.24 -6.92 14.92
CA SER A 177 3.65 -5.83 14.02
C SER A 177 4.52 -6.30 12.85
N PHE A 178 5.17 -7.47 12.94
CA PHE A 178 6.00 -8.01 11.86
C PHE A 178 5.21 -8.84 10.83
N TYR A 179 3.89 -8.87 10.95
CA TYR A 179 3.01 -9.69 10.12
C TYR A 179 1.89 -8.86 9.51
N THR A 180 1.65 -9.10 8.22
CA THR A 180 0.58 -8.47 7.44
C THR A 180 -0.42 -9.53 7.01
N LEU A 181 -1.71 -9.21 6.94
CA LEU A 181 -2.70 -10.19 6.49
C LEU A 181 -2.38 -10.66 5.06
N GLY A 182 -2.63 -11.93 4.76
CA GLY A 182 -2.23 -12.59 3.52
C GLY A 182 -0.72 -12.86 3.40
N GLN A 183 0.10 -12.56 4.42
CA GLN A 183 1.53 -12.87 4.36
C GLN A 183 1.77 -14.38 4.41
N ARG A 184 2.52 -14.89 3.42
CA ARG A 184 2.95 -16.29 3.35
C ARG A 184 4.33 -16.55 3.96
N GLN A 185 5.29 -15.67 3.68
CA GLN A 185 6.69 -15.89 4.02
C GLN A 185 7.00 -15.45 5.46
N GLY A 186 8.03 -16.06 6.06
CA GLY A 186 8.54 -15.64 7.37
C GLY A 186 7.67 -16.04 8.56
N LEU A 187 6.73 -16.99 8.38
CA LEU A 187 5.92 -17.57 9.45
C LEU A 187 6.70 -18.60 10.30
N GLY A 188 7.76 -19.20 9.76
CA GLY A 188 8.52 -20.25 10.45
C GLY A 188 7.76 -21.58 10.58
N ILE A 189 6.62 -21.72 9.90
CA ILE A 189 5.76 -22.90 9.90
C ILE A 189 6.21 -23.79 8.73
N GLY A 190 7.25 -24.59 8.97
CA GLY A 190 7.82 -25.50 7.98
C GLY A 190 7.71 -26.94 8.43
N GLY A 191 7.02 -27.78 7.64
CA GLY A 191 7.03 -29.23 7.80
C GLY A 191 6.59 -29.70 9.18
N LEU A 192 5.30 -29.52 9.51
CA LEU A 192 4.64 -30.34 10.52
C LEU A 192 4.60 -31.79 10.01
N LYS A 193 5.75 -32.50 10.05
CA LYS A 193 5.74 -33.96 10.09
C LYS A 193 5.13 -34.30 11.44
N ALA A 194 3.81 -34.48 11.44
CA ALA A 194 3.04 -34.84 12.61
C ALA A 194 3.76 -35.98 13.35
N LYS A 195 4.32 -35.67 14.51
CA LYS A 195 4.90 -36.66 15.41
C LYS A 195 3.94 -36.88 16.56
N GLY A 196 3.45 -38.11 16.68
CA GLY A 196 2.80 -38.60 17.90
C GLY A 196 1.28 -38.48 17.96
N ALA A 197 0.75 -38.72 19.15
CA ALA A 197 -0.66 -39.02 19.46
C ALA A 197 -1.70 -38.01 18.92
N ALA A 198 -1.29 -36.77 18.62
CA ALA A 198 -2.12 -35.76 17.95
C ALA A 198 -2.64 -36.24 16.58
N LEU A 199 -1.85 -37.04 15.84
CA LEU A 199 -2.26 -37.60 14.54
C LEU A 199 -3.44 -38.58 14.67
N LYS A 200 -3.53 -39.35 15.77
CA LYS A 200 -4.64 -40.29 15.96
C LYS A 200 -5.96 -39.57 16.25
N ALA A 201 -5.91 -38.42 16.92
CA ALA A 201 -7.10 -37.60 17.15
C ALA A 201 -7.56 -36.91 15.85
N ILE A 202 -6.63 -36.38 15.07
CA ILE A 202 -6.91 -35.70 13.79
C ILE A 202 -7.38 -36.69 12.71
N GLN A 203 -6.76 -37.89 12.62
CA GLN A 203 -7.19 -38.93 11.66
C GLN A 203 -8.50 -39.62 12.04
N ALA A 204 -8.90 -39.62 13.32
CA ALA A 204 -10.18 -40.16 13.76
C ALA A 204 -11.38 -39.29 13.33
N GLN A 205 -11.14 -38.03 12.94
CA GLN A 205 -12.18 -37.10 12.48
C GLN A 205 -12.38 -37.07 10.95
N GLY A 206 -11.82 -38.05 10.22
CA GLY A 206 -12.17 -38.28 8.81
C GLY A 206 -11.39 -37.46 7.77
N LEU A 207 -10.39 -36.68 8.19
CA LEU A 207 -9.50 -35.97 7.27
C LEU A 207 -8.42 -36.90 6.71
N ARG A 208 -8.82 -37.79 5.78
CA ARG A 208 -7.87 -38.43 4.85
C ARG A 208 -7.82 -37.60 3.57
N GLY A 209 -6.80 -36.75 3.44
CA GLY A 209 -6.34 -36.27 2.13
C GLY A 209 -6.30 -34.75 1.87
N ALA A 210 -6.70 -33.89 2.81
CA ALA A 210 -6.57 -32.44 2.68
C ALA A 210 -5.52 -31.91 3.67
N GLY A 211 -4.52 -31.15 3.21
CA GLY A 211 -3.71 -30.29 4.10
C GLY A 211 -2.18 -30.45 4.10
N GLU A 212 -1.58 -31.46 3.45
CA GLU A 212 -0.10 -31.63 3.55
C GLU A 212 0.73 -30.70 2.64
N HIS A 213 0.11 -29.96 1.71
CA HIS A 213 0.85 -29.19 0.68
C HIS A 213 0.42 -27.74 0.44
N GLU A 214 -0.63 -27.25 1.10
CA GLU A 214 -1.07 -25.87 0.90
C GLU A 214 -0.29 -24.87 1.77
N PRO A 215 0.12 -23.72 1.20
CA PRO A 215 0.87 -22.72 1.94
C PRO A 215 0.02 -22.10 3.04
N TRP A 216 0.67 -21.78 4.16
CA TRP A 216 0.09 -21.02 5.27
C TRP A 216 0.11 -19.52 4.99
N PHE A 217 -0.96 -18.83 5.40
CA PHE A 217 -1.12 -17.38 5.30
C PHE A 217 -1.58 -16.79 6.62
N VAL A 218 -1.16 -15.57 6.94
CA VAL A 218 -1.72 -14.79 8.05
C VAL A 218 -3.16 -14.40 7.73
N ALA A 219 -4.12 -14.85 8.52
CA ALA A 219 -5.53 -14.50 8.35
C ALA A 219 -5.96 -13.39 9.31
N ARG A 220 -5.55 -13.46 10.58
CA ARG A 220 -5.99 -12.49 11.61
C ARG A 220 -4.86 -12.17 12.59
N LYS A 221 -4.96 -10.99 13.21
CA LYS A 221 -4.11 -10.55 14.32
C LYS A 221 -5.01 -10.23 15.50
N ASP A 222 -4.89 -11.01 16.56
CA ASP A 222 -5.56 -10.77 17.83
C ASP A 222 -4.60 -10.01 18.74
N LEU A 223 -4.77 -8.69 18.81
CA LEU A 223 -3.92 -7.81 19.60
C LEU A 223 -4.16 -7.98 21.11
N GLU A 224 -5.38 -8.33 21.52
CA GLU A 224 -5.75 -8.49 22.93
C GLU A 224 -5.05 -9.72 23.54
N HIS A 225 -5.03 -10.83 22.80
CA HIS A 225 -4.42 -12.08 23.23
C HIS A 225 -3.01 -12.30 22.66
N ASN A 226 -2.42 -11.30 22.02
CA ASN A 226 -1.14 -11.37 21.32
C ASN A 226 -1.00 -12.66 20.48
N THR A 227 -2.00 -12.95 19.66
CA THR A 227 -2.10 -14.21 18.90
C THR A 227 -2.15 -13.95 17.40
N LEU A 228 -1.33 -14.67 16.63
CA LEU A 228 -1.35 -14.65 15.17
C LEU A 228 -2.15 -15.84 14.65
N CYS A 229 -3.27 -15.60 13.98
CA CYS A 229 -4.04 -16.67 13.37
C CYS A 229 -3.63 -16.86 11.91
N VAL A 230 -3.36 -18.10 11.52
CA VAL A 230 -2.95 -18.47 10.17
C VAL A 230 -3.87 -19.56 9.64
N VAL A 231 -3.99 -19.63 8.32
CA VAL A 231 -4.85 -20.59 7.61
C VAL A 231 -4.10 -21.17 6.41
N GLN A 232 -4.49 -22.36 5.96
CA GLN A 232 -4.00 -22.95 4.72
C GLN A 232 -4.90 -22.58 3.54
N GLY A 233 -4.28 -22.40 2.36
CA GLY A 233 -4.99 -22.13 1.11
C GLY A 233 -5.19 -20.64 0.86
N HIS A 234 -5.00 -20.23 -0.39
CA HIS A 234 -5.12 -18.82 -0.79
C HIS A 234 -6.57 -18.32 -0.71
N ASP A 235 -7.52 -19.21 -0.98
CA ASP A 235 -8.94 -18.90 -1.09
C ASP A 235 -9.70 -19.19 0.21
N HIS A 236 -8.98 -19.33 1.33
CA HIS A 236 -9.60 -19.55 2.62
C HIS A 236 -10.55 -18.40 2.97
N PRO A 237 -11.78 -18.65 3.45
CA PRO A 237 -12.78 -17.61 3.69
C PRO A 237 -12.30 -16.45 4.58
N TRP A 238 -11.48 -16.73 5.59
CA TRP A 238 -10.90 -15.68 6.46
C TRP A 238 -9.92 -14.72 5.77
N LEU A 239 -9.49 -15.03 4.54
CA LEU A 239 -8.68 -14.14 3.72
C LEU A 239 -9.52 -13.35 2.72
N LEU A 240 -10.83 -13.54 2.67
CA LEU A 240 -11.71 -12.93 1.69
C LEU A 240 -12.69 -12.00 2.41
N SER A 241 -12.82 -10.77 1.92
CA SER A 241 -13.73 -9.78 2.49
C SER A 241 -14.55 -9.14 1.38
N ASP A 242 -15.87 -9.14 1.51
CA ASP A 242 -16.77 -8.55 0.53
C ASP A 242 -16.95 -7.04 0.75
N ALA A 243 -16.51 -6.51 1.89
CA ALA A 243 -16.59 -5.10 2.20
C ALA A 243 -15.36 -4.57 2.95
N LEU A 244 -15.26 -3.24 3.02
CA LEU A 244 -14.32 -2.55 3.91
C LEU A 244 -14.88 -1.21 4.38
N GLN A 245 -14.31 -0.71 5.47
CA GLN A 245 -14.50 0.65 5.96
C GLN A 245 -13.17 1.38 5.97
N ALA A 246 -13.16 2.62 5.48
CA ALA A 246 -11.98 3.47 5.42
C ALA A 246 -12.26 4.85 6.00
N GLY A 247 -11.31 5.31 6.83
CA GLY A 247 -11.26 6.65 7.41
C GLY A 247 -10.20 7.51 6.72
N ASP A 248 -9.93 8.70 7.28
CA ASP A 248 -8.93 9.65 6.78
C ASP A 248 -9.04 9.89 5.27
N ALA A 249 -10.29 10.04 4.80
CA ALA A 249 -10.60 10.19 3.40
C ALA A 249 -9.98 11.46 2.82
N SER A 250 -9.39 11.33 1.64
CA SER A 250 -8.81 12.43 0.87
C SER A 250 -9.25 12.28 -0.58
N TRP A 251 -9.85 13.33 -1.11
CA TRP A 251 -10.40 13.33 -2.46
C TRP A 251 -9.65 14.31 -3.35
N CYS A 252 -9.24 13.86 -4.53
CA CYS A 252 -8.46 14.68 -5.47
C CYS A 252 -9.22 15.96 -5.84
N ALA A 253 -10.54 15.85 -6.01
CA ALA A 253 -11.44 16.96 -6.31
C ALA A 253 -11.68 17.92 -5.14
N GLY A 254 -11.26 17.58 -3.92
CA GLY A 254 -11.53 18.33 -2.70
C GLY A 254 -12.86 17.99 -2.01
N GLU A 255 -13.70 17.17 -2.64
CA GLU A 255 -14.99 16.70 -2.14
C GLU A 255 -15.19 15.22 -2.50
N PRO A 256 -15.97 14.45 -1.71
CA PRO A 256 -16.23 13.06 -2.02
C PRO A 256 -17.01 12.91 -3.33
N PRO A 257 -16.76 11.84 -4.11
CA PRO A 257 -17.65 11.48 -5.22
C PRO A 257 -19.02 11.07 -4.69
N ALA A 258 -20.06 11.15 -5.52
CA ALA A 258 -21.39 10.69 -5.15
C ALA A 258 -21.38 9.19 -4.80
N PRO A 259 -22.20 8.70 -3.85
CA PRO A 259 -22.38 7.27 -3.63
C PRO A 259 -22.79 6.57 -4.93
N GLY A 260 -22.16 5.44 -5.25
CA GLY A 260 -22.32 4.83 -6.57
C GLY A 260 -21.35 3.71 -6.88
N ALA A 261 -21.37 3.26 -8.13
CA ALA A 261 -20.51 2.19 -8.62
C ALA A 261 -19.18 2.75 -9.14
N TYR A 262 -18.07 2.16 -8.67
CA TYR A 262 -16.70 2.56 -8.97
C TYR A 262 -15.78 1.33 -9.02
N ALA A 263 -14.50 1.56 -9.29
CA ALA A 263 -13.45 0.59 -9.03
C ALA A 263 -12.61 1.01 -7.82
N ALA A 264 -12.05 0.06 -7.09
CA ALA A 264 -11.10 0.35 -6.03
C ALA A 264 -9.92 -0.61 -6.00
N LYS A 265 -8.82 -0.14 -5.41
CA LYS A 265 -7.65 -0.95 -5.05
C LYS A 265 -7.47 -0.91 -3.54
N THR A 266 -7.32 -2.07 -2.91
CA THR A 266 -7.03 -2.18 -1.46
C THR A 266 -5.53 -2.32 -1.20
N ARG A 267 -4.75 -2.62 -2.25
CA ARG A 267 -3.29 -2.74 -2.23
C ARG A 267 -2.68 -2.29 -3.55
N TYR A 268 -1.42 -1.86 -3.50
CA TYR A 268 -0.67 -1.53 -4.72
C TYR A 268 -0.52 -2.76 -5.63
N ARG A 269 -0.69 -2.56 -6.95
CA ARG A 269 -0.70 -3.59 -8.02
C ARG A 269 -1.83 -4.61 -7.98
N GLN A 270 -2.82 -4.40 -7.13
CA GLN A 270 -4.08 -5.11 -7.30
C GLN A 270 -4.77 -4.64 -8.59
N VAL A 271 -5.48 -5.56 -9.24
CA VAL A 271 -6.43 -5.20 -10.30
C VAL A 271 -7.55 -4.38 -9.66
N ASP A 272 -8.06 -3.42 -10.42
CA ASP A 272 -9.26 -2.67 -10.09
C ASP A 272 -10.43 -3.60 -9.78
N ALA A 273 -10.92 -3.55 -8.54
CA ALA A 273 -12.07 -4.33 -8.10
C ALA A 273 -13.35 -3.48 -8.22
N PRO A 274 -14.36 -3.92 -8.98
CA PRO A 274 -15.68 -3.29 -8.98
C PRO A 274 -16.25 -3.23 -7.56
N CYS A 275 -16.76 -2.06 -7.18
CA CYS A 275 -17.30 -1.81 -5.86
C CYS A 275 -18.39 -0.75 -5.88
N ARG A 276 -19.20 -0.73 -4.83
CA ARG A 276 -20.17 0.31 -4.52
C ARG A 276 -19.65 1.13 -3.33
N LEU A 277 -19.54 2.44 -3.53
CA LEU A 277 -19.22 3.42 -2.51
C LEU A 277 -20.48 3.85 -1.75
N ASP A 278 -20.35 3.89 -0.43
CA ASP A 278 -21.27 4.59 0.47
C ASP A 278 -20.48 5.55 1.38
N LEU A 279 -21.09 6.67 1.78
CA LEU A 279 -20.43 7.74 2.53
C LEU A 279 -21.06 7.84 3.92
N ASP A 280 -20.21 7.85 4.94
CA ASP A 280 -20.63 8.03 6.32
C ASP A 280 -20.67 9.52 6.69
N PRO A 281 -21.67 9.99 7.48
CA PRO A 281 -21.73 11.38 7.96
C PRO A 281 -20.50 11.86 8.74
N SER A 282 -19.72 10.95 9.32
CA SER A 282 -18.45 11.24 10.00
C SER A 282 -17.30 11.61 9.05
N GLY A 283 -17.48 11.44 7.74
CA GLY A 283 -16.43 11.63 6.72
C GLY A 283 -15.65 10.35 6.37
N ALA A 284 -15.96 9.23 7.02
CA ALA A 284 -15.53 7.90 6.58
C ALA A 284 -16.33 7.42 5.35
N PHE A 285 -15.88 6.34 4.73
CA PHE A 285 -16.62 5.69 3.65
C PHE A 285 -16.52 4.18 3.74
N SER A 286 -17.47 3.49 3.13
CA SER A 286 -17.45 2.04 2.97
C SER A 286 -17.46 1.66 1.50
N LEU A 287 -16.86 0.49 1.22
CA LEU A 287 -16.91 -0.13 -0.11
C LEU A 287 -17.50 -1.51 0.03
N GLN A 288 -18.51 -1.81 -0.75
CA GLN A 288 -19.00 -3.17 -0.98
C GLN A 288 -18.45 -3.65 -2.34
N PHE A 289 -17.84 -4.82 -2.38
CA PHE A 289 -17.27 -5.41 -3.59
C PHE A 289 -18.21 -6.47 -4.16
N ASP A 290 -18.30 -6.53 -5.49
CA ASP A 290 -19.09 -7.56 -6.18
C ASP A 290 -18.46 -8.96 -6.06
N GLN A 291 -17.15 -9.00 -5.83
CA GLN A 291 -16.37 -10.21 -5.58
C GLN A 291 -15.54 -10.00 -4.31
N PRO A 292 -15.42 -11.01 -3.42
CA PRO A 292 -14.61 -10.88 -2.22
C PRO A 292 -13.15 -10.53 -2.54
N GLN A 293 -12.61 -9.58 -1.79
CA GLN A 293 -11.25 -9.07 -1.95
C GLN A 293 -10.29 -9.78 -1.02
N TRP A 294 -9.14 -10.17 -1.56
CA TRP A 294 -8.14 -10.92 -0.83
C TRP A 294 -7.35 -10.04 0.15
N ALA A 295 -7.33 -10.44 1.41
CA ALA A 295 -6.58 -9.90 2.51
C ALA A 295 -6.69 -8.37 2.62
N VAL A 296 -7.90 -7.85 2.75
CA VAL A 296 -8.13 -6.44 3.09
C VAL A 296 -7.43 -6.16 4.43
N THR A 297 -6.45 -5.24 4.44
CA THR A 297 -5.57 -5.04 5.61
C THR A 297 -5.73 -3.65 6.21
N PRO A 298 -6.11 -3.54 7.49
CA PRO A 298 -6.08 -2.28 8.20
C PRO A 298 -4.72 -1.57 8.19
N GLY A 299 -4.74 -0.26 7.92
CA GLY A 299 -3.56 0.59 7.72
C GLY A 299 -3.07 0.71 6.26
N GLN A 300 -3.49 -0.20 5.37
CA GLN A 300 -3.33 0.02 3.93
C GLN A 300 -4.39 1.01 3.43
N SER A 301 -4.23 1.51 2.20
CA SER A 301 -5.17 2.46 1.63
C SER A 301 -6.16 1.80 0.67
N ALA A 302 -7.43 2.19 0.78
CA ALA A 302 -8.46 1.95 -0.22
C ALA A 302 -8.52 3.16 -1.16
N VAL A 303 -8.19 2.97 -2.43
CA VAL A 303 -8.13 4.03 -3.44
C VAL A 303 -9.20 3.79 -4.50
N LEU A 304 -10.04 4.80 -4.74
CA LEU A 304 -11.15 4.76 -5.69
C LEU A 304 -10.78 5.32 -7.06
N TYR A 305 -11.37 4.71 -8.06
CA TYR A 305 -11.19 5.05 -9.46
C TYR A 305 -12.52 5.08 -10.22
N ASP A 306 -12.64 6.06 -11.12
CA ASP A 306 -13.64 6.10 -12.20
C ASP A 306 -12.91 5.98 -13.53
N GLY A 307 -12.87 4.75 -14.06
CA GLY A 307 -12.04 4.40 -15.20
C GLY A 307 -10.55 4.68 -14.94
N GLU A 308 -10.01 5.68 -15.64
CA GLU A 308 -8.61 6.11 -15.46
C GLU A 308 -8.42 7.17 -14.38
N VAL A 309 -9.50 7.81 -13.90
CA VAL A 309 -9.43 8.91 -12.93
C VAL A 309 -9.30 8.34 -11.53
N CYS A 310 -8.23 8.70 -10.82
CA CYS A 310 -8.09 8.48 -9.40
C CYS A 310 -8.91 9.53 -8.66
N LEU A 311 -9.98 9.09 -7.99
CA LEU A 311 -10.89 9.99 -7.29
C LEU A 311 -10.33 10.42 -5.93
N GLY A 312 -9.52 9.56 -5.32
CA GLY A 312 -9.02 9.71 -3.97
C GLY A 312 -9.05 8.38 -3.21
N GLY A 313 -9.04 8.45 -1.89
CA GLY A 313 -9.09 7.26 -1.06
C GLY A 313 -8.89 7.56 0.42
N GLY A 314 -8.82 6.51 1.23
CA GLY A 314 -8.65 6.59 2.67
C GLY A 314 -7.85 5.43 3.23
N VAL A 315 -7.63 5.45 4.54
CA VAL A 315 -6.95 4.38 5.27
C VAL A 315 -7.99 3.35 5.70
N ILE A 316 -7.76 2.09 5.35
CA ILE A 316 -8.62 0.97 5.73
C ILE A 316 -8.56 0.83 7.25
N GLY A 317 -9.71 0.97 7.90
CA GLY A 317 -9.86 0.77 9.35
C GLY A 317 -10.28 -0.66 9.67
N ALA A 318 -11.18 -1.22 8.87
CA ALA A 318 -11.71 -2.56 9.03
C ALA A 318 -12.07 -3.20 7.69
N ALA A 319 -12.02 -4.52 7.65
CA ALA A 319 -12.64 -5.34 6.61
C ALA A 319 -14.03 -5.79 7.10
N GLY A 320 -14.99 -5.89 6.19
CA GLY A 320 -16.32 -6.45 6.45
C GLY A 320 -16.40 -7.92 6.04
N ASP A 321 -17.30 -8.64 6.72
CA ASP A 321 -17.74 -10.00 6.45
C ASP A 321 -19.22 -9.99 6.04
#